data_AF-A0A9D7HT79-F1
#
_entry.id   AF-A0A9D7HT79-F1
#
_cell.length_a   1.000
_cell.length_b   1.000
_cell.length_c   1.000
_cell.angle_alpha   90.00
_cell.angle_beta   90.00
_cell.angle_gamma   90.00
#
_symmetry.space_group_name_H-M   'P 1'
#
loop_
_entity.id
_entity.type
_entity.pdbx_description
1 polymer ?
#
loop_
_entity_poly.entity_id
_entity_poly.type
_entity_poly.pdbx_seq_one_letter_code
_entity_poly.pdbx_strand_id
1 'polypeptide(L)'
;MIISIALFLLASIAARGLLNQNGLSDTTRVLLALLPIGPFCWMLWKFIAGIASLDELQKRIQLEALAIAYPVMMVFLMTLGLLDIAIGLSYENFGLKHLWYYMPAFYFLGLFVAKRRYE
;
A
#
# COMPACT_ATOMS: atom_id res chain seq x y z
N MET A 1 -9.21 -2.82 -13.36
CA MET A 1 -8.07 -3.09 -12.49
C MET A 1 -6.75 -2.79 -13.18
N ILE A 2 -6.46 -3.42 -14.32
CA ILE A 2 -5.19 -3.22 -15.06
C ILE A 2 -4.97 -1.76 -15.44
N ILE A 3 -5.99 -1.09 -16.01
CA ILE A 3 -5.89 0.33 -16.41
C ILE A 3 -5.57 1.24 -15.22
N SER A 4 -6.26 1.06 -14.09
CA SER A 4 -6.03 1.87 -12.88
C SER A 4 -4.64 1.64 -12.28
N ILE A 5 -4.12 0.39 -12.34
CA ILE A 5 -2.74 0.08 -11.94
C ILE A 5 -1.75 0.77 -12.87
N ALA A 6 -1.93 0.65 -14.19
CA ALA A 6 -1.05 1.27 -15.17
C ALA A 6 -0.98 2.79 -15.00
N LEU A 7 -2.12 3.45 -14.80
CA LEU A 7 -2.18 4.89 -14.54
C LEU A 7 -1.49 5.29 -13.24
N PHE A 8 -1.70 4.52 -12.16
CA PHE A 8 -1.00 4.75 -10.90
C PHE A 8 0.52 4.63 -11.05
N LEU A 9 1.00 3.61 -11.75
CA LEU A 9 2.43 3.40 -12.00
C LEU A 9 3.01 4.50 -12.86
N LEU A 10 2.34 4.86 -13.97
CA LEU A 10 2.77 5.95 -14.85
C LEU A 10 2.82 7.29 -14.10
N ALA A 11 1.78 7.63 -13.34
CA ALA A 11 1.74 8.85 -12.54
C ALA A 11 2.84 8.86 -11.48
N SER A 12 3.13 7.72 -10.84
CA SER A 12 4.20 7.61 -9.84
C SER A 12 5.60 7.77 -10.44
N ILE A 13 5.85 7.18 -11.61
CA ILE A 13 7.12 7.31 -12.33
C ILE A 13 7.29 8.75 -12.82
N ALA A 14 6.26 9.33 -13.43
CA ALA A 14 6.27 10.72 -13.89
C ALA A 14 6.52 11.70 -12.74
N ALA A 15 5.78 11.56 -11.62
CA ALA A 15 5.97 12.39 -10.44
C ALA A 15 7.40 12.34 -9.91
N ARG A 16 7.99 11.14 -9.77
CA ARG A 16 9.39 10.99 -9.32
C ARG A 16 10.39 11.59 -10.31
N GLY A 17 10.19 11.40 -11.60
CA GLY A 17 11.05 11.97 -12.64
C GLY A 17 11.03 13.50 -12.65
N LEU A 18 9.85 14.10 -12.48
CA LEU A 18 9.68 15.55 -12.43
C LEU A 18 10.21 16.15 -11.12
N LEU A 19 9.99 15.49 -9.97
CA LEU A 19 10.45 15.97 -8.67
C LEU A 19 11.98 16.05 -8.52
N ASN A 20 12.73 15.32 -9.35
CA ASN A 20 14.19 15.35 -9.38
C ASN A 20 14.76 16.57 -10.12
N GLN A 21 13.91 17.42 -10.72
CA GLN A 21 14.36 18.62 -11.41
C GLN A 21 14.72 19.74 -10.41
N ASN A 22 15.80 20.46 -10.70
CA ASN A 22 16.22 21.63 -9.94
C ASN A 22 15.34 22.85 -10.28
N GLY A 23 15.14 23.76 -9.32
CA GLY A 23 14.42 25.02 -9.55
C GLY A 23 12.88 24.96 -9.44
N LEU A 24 12.31 23.81 -9.07
CA LEU A 24 10.88 23.72 -8.78
C LEU A 24 10.51 24.46 -7.49
N SER A 25 9.45 25.27 -7.55
CA SER A 25 8.82 25.85 -6.36
C SER A 25 8.24 24.77 -5.44
N ASP A 26 8.14 25.08 -4.15
CA ASP A 26 7.58 24.15 -3.15
C ASP A 26 6.13 23.75 -3.48
N THR A 27 5.31 24.70 -3.95
CA THR A 27 3.93 24.42 -4.39
C THR A 27 3.90 23.41 -5.53
N THR A 28 4.78 23.57 -6.54
CA THR A 28 4.88 22.62 -7.66
C THR A 28 5.29 21.23 -7.17
N ARG A 29 6.26 21.15 -6.24
CA ARG A 29 6.69 19.88 -5.64
C ARG A 29 5.54 19.17 -4.94
N VAL A 30 4.73 19.88 -4.17
CA VAL A 30 3.56 19.30 -3.49
C VAL A 30 2.54 18.77 -4.50
N LEU A 31 2.21 19.55 -5.53
CA LEU A 31 1.26 19.12 -6.56
C LEU A 31 1.75 17.87 -7.31
N LEU A 32 3.03 17.82 -7.66
CA LEU A 32 3.63 16.65 -8.31
C LEU A 32 3.65 15.42 -7.38
N ALA A 33 3.92 15.60 -6.09
CA ALA A 33 3.89 14.52 -5.11
C ALA A 33 2.48 13.92 -4.92
N LEU A 34 1.42 14.73 -5.10
CA LEU A 34 0.02 14.30 -5.00
C LEU A 34 -0.56 13.73 -6.30
N LEU A 35 0.10 13.93 -7.44
CA LEU A 35 -0.32 13.41 -8.74
C LEU A 35 -0.75 11.92 -8.75
N PRO A 36 0.01 10.97 -8.14
CA PRO A 36 -0.37 9.56 -8.17
C PRO A 36 -1.57 9.21 -7.26
N ILE A 37 -2.01 10.12 -6.38
CA ILE A 37 -3.08 9.84 -5.40
C ILE A 37 -4.44 9.62 -6.09
N GLY A 38 -4.78 10.41 -7.11
CA GLY A 38 -6.03 10.24 -7.85
C GLY A 38 -6.16 8.84 -8.48
N PRO A 39 -5.20 8.40 -9.32
CA PRO A 39 -5.16 7.04 -9.85
C PRO A 39 -5.13 5.95 -8.77
N PHE A 40 -4.42 6.18 -7.67
CA PHE A 40 -4.37 5.25 -6.54
C PHE A 40 -5.75 5.05 -5.89
N CYS A 41 -6.47 6.15 -5.60
CA CYS A 41 -7.84 6.09 -5.10
C CYS A 41 -8.77 5.34 -6.05
N TRP A 42 -8.64 5.57 -7.36
CA TRP A 42 -9.44 4.84 -8.35
C TRP A 42 -9.09 3.34 -8.38
N MET A 43 -7.81 2.99 -8.26
CA MET A 43 -7.36 1.60 -8.14
C MET A 43 -7.98 0.92 -6.90
N LEU A 44 -7.93 1.57 -5.74
CA LEU A 44 -8.55 1.06 -4.51
C LEU A 44 -10.07 0.91 -4.64
N TRP A 45 -10.75 1.88 -5.26
CA TRP A 45 -12.18 1.76 -5.55
C TRP A 45 -12.47 0.53 -6.40
N LYS A 46 -11.71 0.29 -7.47
CA LYS A 46 -11.88 -0.88 -8.34
C LYS A 46 -11.58 -2.18 -7.59
N PHE A 47 -10.67 -2.17 -6.63
CA PHE A 47 -10.38 -3.32 -5.76
C PHE A 47 -11.56 -3.63 -4.84
N ILE A 48 -12.07 -2.64 -4.13
CA ILE A 48 -13.23 -2.78 -3.24
C ILE A 48 -14.46 -3.23 -4.04
N ALA A 49 -14.73 -2.62 -5.19
CA ALA A 49 -15.83 -3.01 -6.07
C ALA A 49 -15.67 -4.45 -6.58
N GLY A 50 -14.44 -4.88 -6.87
CA GLY A 50 -14.14 -6.27 -7.24
C GLY A 50 -14.47 -7.25 -6.12
N ILE A 51 -14.08 -6.94 -4.88
CA ILE A 51 -14.43 -7.77 -3.70
C ILE A 51 -15.94 -7.82 -3.49
N ALA A 52 -16.64 -6.70 -3.65
CA ALA A 52 -18.09 -6.63 -3.48
C ALA A 52 -18.86 -7.53 -4.46
N SER A 53 -18.30 -7.77 -5.66
CA SER A 53 -18.88 -8.67 -6.66
C SER A 53 -18.60 -10.17 -6.44
N LEU A 54 -17.78 -10.52 -5.45
CA LEU A 54 -17.49 -11.92 -5.12
C LEU A 54 -18.69 -12.58 -4.41
N ASP A 55 -18.74 -13.91 -4.47
CA ASP A 55 -19.64 -14.71 -3.64
C ASP A 55 -19.32 -14.59 -2.14
N GLU A 56 -20.21 -15.08 -1.28
CA GLU A 56 -20.08 -14.97 0.18
C GLU A 56 -18.87 -15.73 0.75
N LEU A 57 -18.49 -16.86 0.15
CA LEU A 57 -17.32 -17.63 0.58
C LEU A 57 -16.04 -16.84 0.30
N GLN A 58 -15.90 -16.33 -0.93
CA GLN A 58 -14.76 -15.51 -1.32
C GLN A 58 -14.70 -14.22 -0.50
N LYS A 59 -15.82 -13.53 -0.26
CA LYS A 59 -15.86 -12.36 0.65
C LYS A 59 -15.40 -12.71 2.06
N ARG A 60 -15.81 -13.85 2.61
CA ARG A 60 -15.34 -14.33 3.92
C ARG A 60 -13.83 -14.55 3.93
N ILE A 61 -13.28 -15.16 2.88
CA ILE A 61 -11.82 -15.34 2.71
C ILE A 61 -11.11 -13.98 2.70
N GLN A 62 -11.65 -12.97 2.00
CA GLN A 62 -11.07 -11.63 1.98
C GLN A 62 -11.11 -10.95 3.37
N LEU A 63 -12.21 -11.13 4.10
CA LEU A 63 -12.34 -10.59 5.46
C LEU A 63 -11.37 -11.26 6.43
N GLU A 64 -11.22 -12.58 6.37
CA GLU A 64 -10.24 -13.32 7.19
C GLU A 64 -8.81 -12.90 6.84
N ALA A 65 -8.50 -12.71 5.56
CA ALA A 65 -7.21 -12.20 5.12
C ALA A 65 -6.89 -10.84 5.75
N LEU A 66 -7.85 -9.90 5.75
CA LEU A 66 -7.72 -8.60 6.39
C LEU A 66 -7.60 -8.71 7.92
N ALA A 67 -8.37 -9.61 8.55
CA ALA A 67 -8.32 -9.86 9.99
C ALA A 67 -6.97 -10.45 10.45
N ILE A 68 -6.24 -11.14 9.57
CA ILE A 68 -4.87 -11.59 9.81
C ILE A 68 -3.87 -10.47 9.52
N ALA A 69 -4.02 -9.78 8.39
CA ALA A 69 -3.07 -8.76 7.95
C ALA A 69 -2.97 -7.58 8.93
N TYR A 70 -4.10 -7.16 9.50
CA TYR A 70 -4.16 -6.04 10.45
C TYR A 70 -3.30 -6.24 11.71
N PRO A 71 -3.46 -7.31 12.52
CA PRO A 71 -2.63 -7.53 13.70
C PRO A 71 -1.16 -7.78 13.33
N VAL A 72 -0.87 -8.44 12.19
CA VAL A 72 0.51 -8.61 11.71
C VAL A 72 1.15 -7.25 11.42
N MET A 73 0.42 -6.34 10.76
CA MET A 73 0.88 -4.98 10.51
C MET A 73 1.07 -4.20 11.81
N MET A 74 0.18 -4.35 12.80
CA MET A 74 0.34 -3.72 14.12
C MET A 74 1.61 -4.18 14.82
N VAL A 75 1.85 -5.49 14.88
CA VAL A 75 3.08 -6.05 15.48
C VAL A 75 4.30 -5.50 14.74
N PHE A 76 4.28 -5.52 13.40
CA PHE A 76 5.38 -4.99 12.58
C PHE A 76 5.66 -3.51 12.85
N LEU A 77 4.64 -2.65 12.86
CA LEU A 77 4.80 -1.23 13.15
C LEU A 77 5.30 -0.99 14.58
N MET A 78 4.79 -1.74 15.57
CA MET A 78 5.24 -1.61 16.95
C MET A 78 6.69 -2.05 17.11
N THR A 79 7.10 -3.13 16.44
CA THR A 79 8.49 -3.56 16.38
C THR A 79 9.39 -2.51 15.74
N LEU A 80 9.00 -1.94 14.59
CA LEU A 80 9.78 -0.87 13.95
C LEU A 80 9.90 0.36 14.85
N GLY A 81 8.81 0.78 15.51
CA GLY A 81 8.85 1.92 16.44
C GLY A 81 9.75 1.68 17.66
N LEU A 82 9.71 0.48 18.24
CA LEU A 82 10.59 0.12 19.37
C LEU A 82 12.07 0.03 18.94
N LEU A 83 12.33 -0.51 17.75
CA LEU A 83 13.69 -0.56 17.20
C LEU A 83 14.21 0.84 16.89
N ASP A 84 13.38 1.74 16.38
CA ASP A 84 13.77 3.14 16.15
C ASP A 84 14.19 3.83 17.46
N ILE A 85 13.42 3.62 18.54
CA ILE A 85 13.78 4.12 19.89
C ILE A 85 15.10 3.51 20.38
N ALA A 86 15.31 2.22 20.16
CA ALA A 86 16.44 1.48 20.73
C ALA A 86 17.77 1.72 20.01
N ILE A 87 17.77 1.78 18.68
CA ILE A 87 18.98 1.80 17.86
C ILE A 87 19.01 2.92 16.80
N GLY A 88 17.98 3.77 16.72
CA GLY A 88 17.89 4.86 15.75
C GLY A 88 17.84 4.34 14.32
N LEU A 89 16.68 3.85 13.87
CA LEU A 89 16.55 3.29 12.54
C LEU A 89 16.75 4.38 11.50
N SER A 90 17.63 4.14 10.51
CA SER A 90 17.76 5.06 9.39
C SER A 90 16.45 5.11 8.60
N TYR A 91 15.86 6.30 8.52
CA TYR A 91 14.70 6.61 7.67
C TYR A 91 14.92 6.27 6.19
N GLU A 92 16.17 6.09 5.77
CA GLU A 92 16.49 5.71 4.39
C GLU A 92 16.06 4.27 4.07
N ASN A 93 16.18 3.36 5.04
CA ASN A 93 15.89 1.92 4.93
C ASN A 93 14.48 1.56 5.41
N PHE A 94 13.95 2.23 6.44
CA PHE A 94 12.65 1.91 7.06
C PHE A 94 11.66 3.09 7.11
N GLY A 95 11.92 4.17 6.37
CA GLY A 95 11.02 5.33 6.37
C GLY A 95 9.63 5.07 5.80
N LEU A 96 8.72 6.03 6.01
CA LEU A 96 7.30 5.99 5.60
C LEU A 96 7.09 5.60 4.12
N LYS A 97 8.05 5.94 3.25
CA LYS A 97 8.06 5.59 1.82
C LYS A 97 8.00 4.08 1.53
N HIS A 98 8.41 3.23 2.49
CA HIS A 98 8.43 1.78 2.33
C HIS A 98 7.26 1.08 2.99
N LEU A 99 6.59 1.74 3.95
CA LEU A 99 5.47 1.14 4.70
C LEU A 99 4.33 0.65 3.81
N TRP A 100 4.10 1.33 2.69
CA TRP A 100 3.01 0.98 1.78
C TRP A 100 3.21 -0.38 1.10
N TYR A 101 4.44 -0.87 0.92
CA TYR A 101 4.70 -2.19 0.32
C TYR A 101 4.36 -3.34 1.27
N TYR A 102 4.50 -3.12 2.59
CA TYR A 102 4.24 -4.15 3.60
C TYR A 102 2.75 -4.43 3.79
N MET A 103 1.89 -3.41 3.64
CA MET A 103 0.44 -3.59 3.75
C MET A 103 -0.13 -4.64 2.76
N PRO A 104 0.07 -4.53 1.44
CA PRO A 104 -0.39 -5.56 0.50
C PRO A 104 0.33 -6.89 0.71
N ALA A 105 1.62 -6.90 1.10
CA ALA A 105 2.34 -8.13 1.39
C ALA A 105 1.69 -8.93 2.54
N PHE A 106 1.36 -8.27 3.66
CA PHE A 106 0.67 -8.91 4.78
C PHE A 106 -0.77 -9.30 4.44
N TYR A 107 -1.45 -8.53 3.60
CA TYR A 107 -2.76 -8.93 3.08
C TYR A 107 -2.68 -10.19 2.23
N PHE A 108 -1.70 -10.32 1.31
CA PHE A 108 -1.53 -11.54 0.52
C PHE A 108 -1.11 -12.74 1.37
N LEU A 109 -0.30 -12.53 2.41
CA LEU A 109 0.01 -13.57 3.39
C LEU A 109 -1.27 -14.03 4.11
N GLY A 110 -2.09 -13.09 4.60
CA GLY A 110 -3.38 -13.39 5.20
C GLY A 110 -4.31 -14.13 4.24
N LEU A 111 -4.32 -13.74 2.96
CA LEU A 111 -5.12 -14.38 1.92
C LEU A 111 -4.69 -15.83 1.67
N PHE A 112 -3.39 -16.09 1.64
CA PHE A 112 -2.84 -17.43 1.51
C PHE A 112 -3.23 -18.32 2.69
N VAL A 113 -3.13 -17.80 3.92
CA VAL A 113 -3.53 -18.52 5.14
C VAL A 113 -5.03 -18.78 5.16
N ALA A 114 -5.85 -17.77 4.83
CA ALA A 114 -7.31 -17.89 4.82
C ALA A 114 -7.78 -18.91 3.77
N LYS A 115 -7.24 -18.86 2.54
CA LYS A 115 -7.61 -19.79 1.47
C LYS A 115 -7.40 -21.26 1.84
N ARG A 116 -6.26 -21.58 2.47
CA ARG A 116 -5.92 -22.95 2.92
C ARG A 116 -6.90 -23.56 3.91
N ARG A 117 -7.76 -22.76 4.55
CA ARG A 117 -8.79 -23.24 5.47
C ARG A 117 -10.04 -23.74 4.75
N TYR A 118 -10.23 -23.33 3.50
CA TYR A 118 -11.42 -23.59 2.68
C TYR A 118 -11.11 -24.48 1.47
N GLU A 119 -9.85 -24.92 1.35
CA GLU A 119 -9.39 -26.02 0.48
C GLU A 119 -9.53 -27.35 1.22
#